data_AF-A0A224Z852-F1
#
_entry.id   AF-A0A224Z852-F1
#
_cell.length_a   1.000
_cell.length_b   1.000
_cell.length_c   1.000
_cell.angle_alpha   90.00
_cell.angle_beta   90.00
_cell.angle_gamma   90.00
#
_symmetry.space_group_name_H-M   'P 1'
#
loop_
_entity.id
_entity.type
_entity.pdbx_description
1 polymer ?
#
loop_
_entity_poly.entity_id
_entity_poly.type
_entity_poly.pdbx_seq_one_letter_code
_entity_poly.pdbx_strand_id
1 'polypeptide(L)'
;MVLKISRLLLRSKQGRHARLCAKCFATQVAVAPEKSLPHFRTSESDPTNHTIDHEAKFYTVPEHVQKSLFEVYKVPKKFQTMNEMFAEMSIMVRQPYLEVKSYIESYDYSLPALRIMLYGQMGCGKAITQAHLLHYAAVNNWIIVPKEWAAHWVKRPKDHATNASDETLIDSPIDAAVWLQQFRVLNATRLKELNLTTTQTYNWSEREATQKGEPLTNIVDHGVERMKHAC
;
A
#
# COMPACT_ATOMS: atom_id res chain seq x y z
N MET A 1 45.44 19.77 62.93
CA MET A 1 44.15 19.93 63.63
C MET A 1 43.42 18.58 63.57
N VAL A 2 43.69 17.71 64.56
CA VAL A 2 42.70 17.09 65.47
C VAL A 2 41.88 15.98 64.79
N LEU A 3 42.35 14.71 64.84
CA LEU A 3 41.97 13.63 65.79
C LEU A 3 40.60 12.99 65.41
N LYS A 4 40.37 11.67 65.39
CA LYS A 4 40.93 10.57 66.19
C LYS A 4 40.48 9.23 65.60
N ILE A 5 41.38 8.24 65.60
CA ILE A 5 41.09 6.83 65.33
C ILE A 5 40.67 6.16 66.66
N SER A 6 39.75 5.18 66.51
CA SER A 6 39.41 4.02 67.36
C SER A 6 38.79 4.20 68.75
N ARG A 7 37.73 3.40 69.02
CA ARG A 7 37.72 2.32 70.04
C ARG A 7 36.42 1.49 70.06
N LEU A 8 36.66 0.18 70.18
CA LEU A 8 35.92 -0.87 70.90
C LEU A 8 34.46 -1.23 70.57
N LEU A 9 34.33 -2.41 69.95
CA LEU A 9 33.60 -3.59 70.42
C LEU A 9 32.63 -3.42 71.60
N LEU A 10 31.36 -3.75 71.36
CA LEU A 10 30.50 -4.48 72.30
C LEU A 10 29.70 -5.55 71.53
N ARG A 11 30.08 -6.80 71.77
CA ARG A 11 29.25 -7.98 71.50
C ARG A 11 28.00 -7.90 72.37
N SER A 12 26.82 -8.11 71.80
CA SER A 12 25.72 -8.77 72.52
C SER A 12 25.06 -9.80 71.61
N LYS A 13 24.98 -11.03 72.13
CA LYS A 13 24.21 -12.15 71.58
C LYS A 13 22.79 -12.05 72.11
N GLN A 14 21.78 -12.09 71.25
CA GLN A 14 20.45 -12.72 71.44
C GLN A 14 19.58 -12.19 70.29
N GLY A 15 19.23 -12.98 69.28
CA GLY A 15 18.15 -13.96 69.39
C GLY A 15 16.79 -13.26 69.31
N ARG A 16 16.20 -13.20 68.10
CA ARG A 16 14.75 -13.20 67.82
C ARG A 16 14.54 -13.30 66.30
N HIS A 17 13.97 -14.42 65.86
CA HIS A 17 13.51 -14.61 64.50
C HIS A 17 12.47 -13.53 64.14
N ALA A 18 12.86 -12.54 63.33
CA ALA A 18 11.90 -11.71 62.63
C ALA A 18 11.34 -12.56 61.48
N ARG A 19 10.09 -13.01 61.61
CA ARG A 19 9.33 -13.55 60.47
C ARG A 19 9.20 -12.43 59.45
N LEU A 20 10.04 -12.46 58.41
CA LEU A 20 9.79 -11.74 57.17
C LEU A 20 8.50 -12.30 56.58
N CYS A 21 7.38 -11.65 56.88
CA CYS A 21 6.14 -11.83 56.14
C CYS A 21 6.40 -11.25 54.74
N ALA A 22 6.88 -12.11 53.84
CA ALA A 22 6.90 -11.82 52.42
C ALA A 22 5.44 -11.61 51.99
N LYS A 23 5.00 -10.36 51.91
CA LYS A 23 3.77 -10.01 51.23
C LYS A 23 4.00 -10.35 49.76
N CYS A 24 3.58 -11.54 49.35
CA CYS A 24 3.46 -11.91 47.95
C CYS A 24 2.39 -11.00 47.33
N PHE A 25 2.82 -9.91 46.71
CA PHE A 25 1.95 -9.17 45.81
C PHE A 25 1.80 -10.01 44.54
N ALA A 26 0.71 -10.76 44.46
CA ALA A 26 0.29 -11.37 43.21
C ALA A 26 -0.14 -10.23 42.28
N THR A 27 0.71 -9.86 41.32
CA THR A 27 0.28 -9.10 40.14
C THR A 27 -0.59 -10.02 39.31
N GLN A 28 -1.88 -10.05 39.60
CA GLN A 28 -2.85 -10.43 38.59
C GLN A 28 -2.74 -9.39 37.49
N VAL A 29 -2.29 -9.82 36.30
CA VAL A 29 -2.44 -9.04 35.09
C VAL A 29 -3.94 -8.84 34.92
N ALA A 30 -4.43 -7.65 35.28
CA ALA A 30 -5.79 -7.26 34.98
C ALA A 30 -5.95 -7.40 33.47
N VAL A 31 -6.78 -8.34 33.03
CA VAL A 31 -7.21 -8.43 31.63
C VAL A 31 -7.82 -7.07 31.33
N ALA A 32 -7.12 -6.27 30.52
CA ALA A 32 -7.61 -4.98 30.11
C ALA A 32 -9.00 -5.18 29.51
N PRO A 33 -10.01 -4.36 29.88
CA PRO A 33 -11.33 -4.49 29.28
C PRO A 33 -11.17 -4.43 27.76
N GLU A 34 -11.77 -5.39 27.04
CA GLU A 34 -11.82 -5.37 25.59
C GLU A 34 -12.31 -3.98 25.18
N LYS A 35 -11.41 -3.17 24.61
CA LYS A 35 -11.75 -1.84 24.16
C LYS A 35 -12.72 -2.02 23.00
N SER A 36 -14.01 -1.88 23.27
CA SER A 36 -15.03 -1.79 22.22
C SER A 36 -14.60 -0.71 21.24
N LEU A 37 -14.53 -1.07 19.95
CA LEU A 37 -14.15 -0.11 18.92
C LEU A 37 -15.12 1.09 18.94
N PRO A 38 -14.62 2.30 18.67
CA PRO A 38 -15.51 3.46 18.52
C PRO A 38 -16.56 3.20 17.45
N HIS A 39 -17.78 3.73 17.63
CA HIS A 39 -18.90 3.51 16.70
C HIS A 39 -18.59 3.88 15.22
N PHE A 40 -17.69 4.85 15.01
CA PHE A 40 -17.27 5.28 13.69
C PHE A 40 -16.20 4.38 13.04
N ARG A 41 -15.72 3.34 13.73
CA ARG A 41 -14.75 2.37 13.20
C ARG A 41 -15.40 1.01 12.97
N THR A 42 -14.84 0.26 12.04
CA THR A 42 -15.15 -1.15 11.84
C THR A 42 -13.96 -2.03 12.20
N SER A 43 -14.23 -3.24 12.70
CA SER A 43 -13.21 -4.28 12.89
C SER A 43 -12.80 -4.93 11.57
N GLU A 44 -13.65 -4.82 10.55
CA GLU A 44 -13.40 -5.41 9.24
C GLU A 44 -12.37 -4.57 8.49
N SER A 45 -11.19 -5.13 8.26
CA SER A 45 -10.13 -4.48 7.48
C SER A 45 -10.11 -4.90 6.01
N ASP A 46 -10.79 -6.01 5.66
CA ASP A 46 -10.80 -6.54 4.30
C ASP A 46 -11.89 -5.86 3.45
N PRO A 47 -11.51 -5.16 2.36
CA PRO A 47 -12.47 -4.54 1.46
C PRO A 47 -13.48 -5.52 0.85
N THR A 48 -13.12 -6.79 0.67
CA THR A 48 -14.03 -7.82 0.13
C THR A 48 -15.23 -8.09 1.03
N ASN A 49 -15.11 -7.87 2.33
CA ASN A 49 -16.17 -8.14 3.31
C ASN A 49 -17.00 -6.88 3.64
N HIS A 50 -16.70 -5.74 3.04
CA HIS A 50 -17.49 -4.53 3.29
C HIS A 50 -18.91 -4.64 2.69
N THR A 51 -19.91 -4.38 3.52
CA THR A 51 -21.34 -4.38 3.20
C THR A 51 -21.92 -3.00 3.53
N ILE A 52 -23.23 -2.85 3.35
CA ILE A 52 -23.99 -1.64 3.72
C ILE A 52 -23.87 -1.35 5.23
N ASP A 53 -23.72 -2.37 6.08
CA ASP A 53 -23.57 -2.19 7.54
C ASP A 53 -22.27 -1.49 7.93
N HIS A 54 -21.29 -1.49 7.03
CA HIS A 54 -20.00 -0.84 7.19
C HIS A 54 -19.99 0.60 6.65
N GLU A 55 -21.07 1.06 6.02
CA GLU A 55 -21.17 2.40 5.46
C GLU A 55 -20.89 3.49 6.51
N ALA A 56 -20.16 4.52 6.10
CA ALA A 56 -19.73 5.65 6.93
C ALA A 56 -18.81 5.28 8.11
N LYS A 57 -18.35 4.03 8.20
CA LYS A 57 -17.32 3.61 9.16
C LYS A 57 -15.94 3.64 8.52
N PHE A 58 -14.93 3.89 9.34
CA PHE A 58 -13.52 3.85 8.96
C PHE A 58 -12.95 2.46 9.24
N TYR A 59 -12.38 1.84 8.22
CA TYR A 59 -11.55 0.66 8.38
C TYR A 59 -10.08 1.06 8.32
N THR A 60 -9.24 0.34 9.04
CA THR A 60 -7.80 0.53 9.01
C THR A 60 -7.20 -0.38 7.95
N VAL A 61 -6.45 0.21 7.02
CA VAL A 61 -5.75 -0.55 5.97
C VAL A 61 -4.59 -1.32 6.62
N PRO A 62 -4.43 -2.63 6.37
CA PRO A 62 -3.31 -3.39 6.90
C PRO A 62 -1.94 -2.83 6.46
N GLU A 63 -0.95 -2.85 7.35
CA GLU A 63 0.38 -2.25 7.09
C GLU A 63 1.08 -2.84 5.87
N HIS A 64 0.91 -4.15 5.62
CA HIS A 64 1.51 -4.81 4.46
C HIS A 64 0.99 -4.24 3.14
N VAL A 65 -0.30 -3.91 3.05
CA VAL A 65 -0.92 -3.28 1.88
C VAL A 65 -0.46 -1.82 1.75
N GLN A 66 -0.30 -1.11 2.87
CA GLN A 66 0.20 0.26 2.84
C GLN A 66 1.58 0.33 2.18
N LYS A 67 2.49 -0.57 2.56
CA LYS A 67 3.84 -0.66 2.00
C LYS A 67 3.85 -1.16 0.56
N SER A 68 3.07 -2.20 0.24
CA SER A 68 3.11 -2.79 -1.12
C SER A 68 2.37 -1.93 -2.17
N LEU A 69 1.18 -1.45 -1.84
CA LEU A 69 0.29 -0.76 -2.77
C LEU A 69 0.45 0.75 -2.69
N PHE A 70 0.32 1.34 -1.50
CA PHE A 70 0.19 2.79 -1.33
C PHE A 70 1.52 3.55 -1.26
N GLU A 71 2.64 2.84 -1.12
CA GLU A 71 3.98 3.41 -1.34
C GLU A 71 4.22 3.72 -2.83
N VAL A 72 3.76 2.82 -3.71
CA VAL A 72 3.86 2.99 -5.16
C VAL A 72 2.71 3.86 -5.69
N TYR A 73 1.46 3.50 -5.36
CA TYR A 73 0.28 4.28 -5.71
C TYR A 73 0.09 5.44 -4.74
N LYS A 74 0.50 6.63 -5.16
CA LYS A 74 0.41 7.83 -4.33
C LYS A 74 -1.02 8.35 -4.20
N VAL A 75 -1.59 8.13 -3.02
CA VAL A 75 -2.83 8.78 -2.57
C VAL A 75 -2.66 10.32 -2.48
N PRO A 76 -3.76 11.11 -2.45
CA PRO A 76 -3.65 12.57 -2.40
C PRO A 76 -2.77 13.07 -1.24
N LYS A 77 -1.94 14.08 -1.48
CA LYS A 77 -0.97 14.61 -0.48
C LYS A 77 -1.60 14.93 0.88
N LYS A 78 -2.78 15.55 0.90
CA LYS A 78 -3.50 15.85 2.15
C LYS A 78 -3.81 14.58 2.97
N PHE A 79 -4.13 13.49 2.28
CA PHE A 79 -4.38 12.20 2.92
C PHE A 79 -3.07 11.55 3.40
N GLN A 80 -1.98 11.69 2.67
CA GLN A 80 -0.64 11.25 3.13
C GLN A 80 -0.24 11.95 4.42
N THR A 81 -0.33 13.29 4.46
CA THR A 81 -0.05 14.07 5.68
C THR A 81 -0.94 13.65 6.84
N MET A 82 -2.21 13.38 6.58
CA MET A 82 -3.14 12.91 7.60
C MET A 82 -2.76 11.52 8.15
N ASN A 83 -2.36 10.59 7.28
CA ASN A 83 -1.89 9.27 7.70
C ASN A 83 -0.59 9.36 8.52
N GLU A 84 0.33 10.24 8.14
CA GLU A 84 1.56 10.51 8.89
C GLU A 84 1.26 11.06 10.29
N MET A 85 0.30 11.99 10.40
CA MET A 85 -0.12 12.57 11.68
C MET A 85 -0.82 11.56 12.59
N PHE A 86 -1.68 10.70 12.04
CA PHE A 86 -2.40 9.70 12.81
C PHE A 86 -1.61 8.40 13.05
N ALA A 87 -0.49 8.21 12.35
CA ALA A 87 0.27 6.96 12.32
C ALA A 87 -0.57 5.74 11.91
N GLU A 88 -1.67 5.96 11.19
CA GLU A 88 -2.56 4.92 10.66
C GLU A 88 -3.18 5.39 9.34
N MET A 89 -3.37 4.46 8.40
CA MET A 89 -4.11 4.71 7.17
C MET A 89 -5.54 4.19 7.33
N SER A 90 -6.46 5.11 7.60
CA SER A 90 -7.88 4.80 7.81
C SER A 90 -8.71 5.35 6.64
N ILE A 91 -9.48 4.48 5.98
CA ILE A 91 -10.35 4.84 4.85
C ILE A 91 -11.80 4.62 5.26
N MET A 92 -12.67 5.58 4.93
CA MET A 92 -14.10 5.45 5.14
C MET A 92 -14.72 4.55 4.06
N VAL A 93 -15.57 3.60 4.45
CA VAL A 93 -16.42 2.86 3.52
C VAL A 93 -17.55 3.79 3.07
N ARG A 94 -17.65 4.03 1.76
CA ARG A 94 -18.61 4.98 1.19
C ARG A 94 -19.57 4.28 0.23
N GLN A 95 -20.79 4.79 0.11
CA GLN A 95 -21.78 4.30 -0.84
C GLN A 95 -21.23 4.10 -2.28
N PRO A 96 -20.48 5.04 -2.89
CA PRO A 96 -19.99 4.85 -4.26
C PRO A 96 -18.99 3.70 -4.40
N TYR A 97 -18.29 3.34 -3.33
CA TYR A 97 -17.43 2.15 -3.35
C TYR A 97 -18.27 0.87 -3.36
N LEU A 98 -19.28 0.79 -2.49
CA LEU A 98 -20.18 -0.37 -2.40
C LEU A 98 -20.93 -0.61 -3.72
N GLU A 99 -21.36 0.46 -4.37
CA GLU A 99 -22.01 0.39 -5.69
C GLU A 99 -21.06 -0.09 -6.78
N VAL A 100 -19.83 0.43 -6.83
CA VAL A 100 -18.85 -0.03 -7.83
C VAL A 100 -18.43 -1.48 -7.58
N LYS A 101 -18.30 -1.87 -6.32
CA LYS A 101 -18.05 -3.26 -5.92
C LYS A 101 -19.16 -4.18 -6.42
N SER A 102 -20.44 -3.82 -6.22
CA SER A 102 -21.55 -4.65 -6.69
C SER A 102 -21.60 -4.74 -8.22
N TYR A 103 -21.25 -3.68 -8.96
CA TYR A 103 -21.10 -3.76 -10.42
C TYR A 103 -19.98 -4.71 -10.82
N ILE A 104 -18.83 -4.67 -10.15
CA ILE A 104 -17.72 -5.57 -10.44
C ILE A 104 -18.11 -7.03 -10.17
N GLU A 105 -18.78 -7.31 -9.06
CA GLU A 105 -19.15 -8.68 -8.65
C GLU A 105 -20.27 -9.29 -9.51
N SER A 106 -21.18 -8.46 -10.03
CA SER A 106 -22.29 -8.91 -10.89
C SER A 106 -21.95 -8.93 -12.39
N TYR A 107 -20.76 -8.46 -12.77
CA TYR A 107 -20.40 -8.29 -14.17
C TYR A 107 -20.01 -9.61 -14.85
N ASP A 108 -20.55 -9.84 -16.05
CA ASP A 108 -20.16 -10.95 -16.90
C ASP A 108 -18.91 -10.60 -17.73
N TYR A 109 -17.79 -11.30 -17.44
CA TYR A 109 -16.50 -11.10 -18.11
C TYR A 109 -16.45 -11.63 -19.55
N SER A 110 -17.52 -12.23 -20.07
CA SER A 110 -17.66 -12.52 -21.50
C SER A 110 -17.91 -11.26 -22.35
N LEU A 111 -18.40 -10.19 -21.71
CA LEU A 111 -18.75 -8.90 -22.32
C LEU A 111 -17.53 -7.97 -22.47
N PRO A 112 -17.61 -6.90 -23.28
CA PRO A 112 -16.52 -5.94 -23.43
C PRO A 112 -16.24 -5.17 -22.14
N ALA A 113 -14.95 -5.05 -21.78
CA ALA A 113 -14.44 -4.50 -20.52
C ALA A 113 -15.29 -3.36 -19.89
N LEU A 114 -15.70 -3.58 -18.64
CA LEU A 114 -16.49 -2.63 -17.85
C LEU A 114 -15.76 -1.29 -17.68
N ARG A 115 -16.43 -0.19 -18.03
CA ARG A 115 -15.91 1.18 -17.90
C ARG A 115 -16.70 1.96 -16.87
N ILE A 116 -16.06 2.28 -15.75
CA ILE A 116 -16.67 3.03 -14.64
C ILE A 116 -15.98 4.38 -14.50
N MET A 117 -16.78 5.45 -14.38
CA MET A 117 -16.30 6.81 -14.19
C MET A 117 -16.79 7.39 -12.86
N LEU A 118 -15.87 7.63 -11.93
CA LEU A 118 -16.15 8.37 -10.69
C LEU A 118 -16.18 9.88 -10.97
N TYR A 119 -17.34 10.51 -10.89
CA TYR A 119 -17.52 11.95 -11.10
C TYR A 119 -18.14 12.64 -9.88
N GLY A 120 -18.08 13.98 -9.85
CA GLY A 120 -18.63 14.80 -8.77
C GLY A 120 -17.80 16.05 -8.47
N GLN A 121 -18.24 16.85 -7.51
CA GLN A 121 -17.60 18.12 -7.13
C GLN A 121 -16.14 17.95 -6.67
N MET A 122 -15.33 19.01 -6.79
CA MET A 122 -13.96 18.99 -6.27
C MET A 122 -13.98 18.72 -4.76
N GLY A 123 -13.12 17.82 -4.29
CA GLY A 123 -13.04 17.48 -2.86
C GLY A 123 -14.07 16.45 -2.36
N CYS A 124 -14.98 15.92 -3.19
CA CYS A 124 -15.97 14.94 -2.74
C CYS A 124 -15.40 13.52 -2.48
N GLY A 125 -14.09 13.32 -2.46
CA GLY A 125 -13.43 12.06 -2.09
C GLY A 125 -13.27 11.00 -3.20
N LYS A 126 -13.44 11.34 -4.48
CA LYS A 126 -13.28 10.39 -5.62
C LYS A 126 -11.96 9.62 -5.60
N ALA A 127 -10.85 10.32 -5.34
CA ALA A 127 -9.53 9.71 -5.30
C ALA A 127 -9.37 8.70 -4.14
N ILE A 128 -10.05 8.95 -3.01
CA ILE A 128 -10.06 8.02 -1.87
C ILE A 128 -10.95 6.82 -2.16
N THR A 129 -12.12 7.02 -2.80
CA THR A 129 -12.95 5.92 -3.29
C THR A 129 -12.16 5.04 -4.28
N GLN A 130 -11.39 5.64 -5.19
CA GLN A 130 -10.49 4.91 -6.09
C GLN A 130 -9.40 4.14 -5.33
N ALA A 131 -8.77 4.74 -4.31
CA ALA A 131 -7.81 4.05 -3.45
C ALA A 131 -8.43 2.84 -2.73
N HIS A 132 -9.69 2.94 -2.31
CA HIS A 132 -10.44 1.83 -1.73
C HIS A 132 -10.67 0.70 -2.75
N LEU A 133 -11.03 1.03 -4.00
CA LEU A 133 -11.15 0.05 -5.09
C LEU A 133 -9.81 -0.62 -5.41
N LEU A 134 -8.70 0.11 -5.35
CA LEU A 134 -7.36 -0.45 -5.55
C LEU A 134 -6.99 -1.44 -4.45
N HIS A 135 -7.34 -1.14 -3.20
CA HIS A 135 -7.15 -2.08 -2.09
C HIS A 135 -7.97 -3.36 -2.33
N TYR A 136 -9.24 -3.23 -2.75
CA TYR A 136 -10.07 -4.38 -3.13
C TYR A 136 -9.45 -5.21 -4.26
N ALA A 137 -8.93 -4.56 -5.31
CA ALA A 137 -8.26 -5.25 -6.42
C ALA A 137 -6.99 -5.98 -5.97
N ALA A 138 -6.21 -5.38 -5.05
CA ALA A 138 -5.00 -5.98 -4.52
C ALA A 138 -5.30 -7.25 -3.70
N VAL A 139 -6.33 -7.23 -2.84
CA VAL A 139 -6.74 -8.40 -2.05
C VAL A 139 -7.24 -9.53 -2.95
N ASN A 140 -7.95 -9.19 -4.04
CA ASN A 140 -8.45 -10.17 -5.00
C ASN A 140 -7.42 -10.64 -6.04
N ASN A 141 -6.13 -10.31 -5.87
CA ASN A 141 -5.03 -10.72 -6.76
C ASN A 141 -5.21 -10.30 -8.23
N TRP A 142 -5.76 -9.11 -8.46
CA TRP A 142 -5.86 -8.53 -9.79
C TRP A 142 -4.52 -7.93 -10.24
N ILE A 143 -4.29 -7.87 -11.55
CA ILE A 143 -3.19 -7.07 -12.10
C ILE A 143 -3.59 -5.60 -12.05
N ILE A 144 -2.82 -4.79 -11.33
CA ILE A 144 -3.06 -3.37 -11.15
C ILE A 144 -2.16 -2.60 -12.10
N VAL A 145 -2.76 -1.89 -13.04
CA VAL A 145 -2.04 -0.95 -13.88
C VAL A 145 -1.94 0.38 -13.12
N PRO A 146 -0.73 0.82 -12.68
CA PRO A 146 -0.61 2.07 -11.95
C PRO A 146 -1.07 3.22 -12.84
N LYS A 147 -1.72 4.21 -12.24
CA LYS A 147 -2.11 5.43 -12.94
C LYS A 147 -1.56 6.62 -12.21
N GLU A 148 -0.66 7.34 -12.87
CA GLU A 148 -0.34 8.71 -12.46
C GLU A 148 -1.46 9.68 -12.85
N TRP A 149 -1.43 10.88 -12.28
CA TRP A 149 -2.29 11.94 -12.75
C TRP A 149 -1.95 12.24 -14.22
N ALA A 150 -2.82 11.86 -15.16
CA ALA A 150 -2.55 11.94 -16.59
C ALA A 150 -2.10 13.34 -17.08
N ALA A 151 -2.52 14.40 -16.39
CA ALA A 151 -2.07 15.75 -16.70
C ALA A 151 -0.57 15.96 -16.46
N HIS A 152 0.10 15.11 -15.68
CA HIS A 152 1.54 15.17 -15.43
C HIS A 152 2.32 14.92 -16.73
N TRP A 153 1.94 13.86 -17.47
CA TRP A 153 2.56 13.51 -18.75
C TRP A 153 2.37 14.58 -19.83
N VAL A 154 1.28 15.34 -19.78
CA VAL A 154 0.98 16.37 -20.80
C VAL A 154 1.51 17.74 -20.41
N LYS A 155 1.35 18.14 -19.14
CA LYS A 155 1.66 19.52 -18.70
C LYS A 155 3.09 19.69 -18.20
N ARG A 156 3.70 18.62 -17.70
CA ARG A 156 5.03 18.64 -17.09
C ARG A 156 5.76 17.32 -17.37
N PRO A 157 5.90 16.91 -18.64
CA PRO A 157 6.74 15.76 -18.96
C PRO A 157 8.17 16.05 -18.50
N LYS A 158 8.85 15.05 -17.95
CA LYS A 158 10.25 15.20 -17.52
C LYS A 158 11.20 15.30 -18.71
N ASP A 159 10.83 14.66 -19.81
CA ASP A 159 11.58 14.63 -21.05
C ASP A 159 10.62 14.48 -22.22
N HIS A 160 11.09 14.79 -23.43
CA HIS A 160 10.34 14.55 -24.66
C HIS A 160 11.30 14.13 -25.78
N ALA A 161 10.92 13.10 -26.52
CA ALA A 161 11.64 12.63 -27.70
C ALA A 161 10.67 12.45 -28.85
N THR A 162 11.13 12.65 -30.09
CA THR A 162 10.38 12.20 -31.27
C THR A 162 10.40 10.68 -31.31
N ASN A 163 9.24 10.09 -31.59
CA ASN A 163 9.13 8.64 -31.69
C ASN A 163 9.91 8.12 -32.90
N ALA A 164 10.60 6.99 -32.73
CA ALA A 164 11.46 6.41 -33.76
C ALA A 164 10.67 5.75 -34.92
N SER A 165 9.43 5.34 -34.66
CA SER A 165 8.56 4.69 -35.65
C SER A 165 7.63 5.68 -36.35
N ASP A 166 7.15 6.69 -35.64
CA ASP A 166 6.20 7.69 -36.16
C ASP A 166 6.61 9.11 -35.72
N GLU A 167 7.15 9.89 -36.64
CA GLU A 167 7.61 11.26 -36.37
C GLU A 167 6.49 12.21 -35.91
N THR A 168 5.21 11.84 -36.08
CA THR A 168 4.08 12.64 -35.60
C THR A 168 3.80 12.48 -34.10
N LEU A 169 4.41 11.47 -33.46
CA LEU A 169 4.25 11.16 -32.05
C LEU A 169 5.43 11.70 -31.22
N ILE A 170 5.11 12.08 -29.98
CA ILE A 170 6.09 12.54 -28.99
C ILE A 170 6.04 11.58 -27.80
N ASP A 171 7.20 11.02 -27.49
CA ASP A 171 7.41 10.08 -26.41
C ASP A 171 7.95 10.79 -25.17
N SER A 172 7.63 10.27 -23.98
CA SER A 172 8.28 10.68 -22.71
C SER A 172 8.97 9.47 -22.06
N PRO A 173 10.21 9.14 -22.50
CA PRO A 173 10.90 7.91 -22.10
C PRO A 173 11.14 7.84 -20.59
N ILE A 174 11.44 8.97 -19.94
CA ILE A 174 11.69 9.01 -18.49
C ILE A 174 10.41 8.72 -17.71
N ASP A 175 9.28 9.31 -18.10
CA ASP A 175 8.02 9.09 -17.40
C ASP A 175 7.50 7.67 -17.64
N ALA A 176 7.67 7.13 -18.85
CA ALA A 176 7.35 5.74 -19.17
C ALA A 176 8.19 4.74 -18.37
N ALA A 177 9.50 4.95 -18.26
CA ALA A 177 10.37 4.08 -17.47
C ALA A 177 9.99 4.09 -15.97
N VAL A 178 9.68 5.26 -15.42
CA VAL A 178 9.20 5.38 -14.02
C VAL A 178 7.86 4.65 -13.84
N TRP A 179 6.95 4.78 -14.80
CA TRP A 179 5.67 4.09 -14.77
C TRP A 179 5.81 2.56 -14.90
N LEU A 180 6.69 2.07 -15.77
CA LEU A 180 7.01 0.65 -15.90
C LEU A 180 7.61 0.09 -14.60
N GLN A 181 8.50 0.84 -13.95
CA GLN A 181 9.06 0.45 -12.66
C GLN A 181 7.96 0.35 -11.58
N GLN A 182 7.01 1.28 -11.55
CA GLN A 182 5.84 1.20 -10.65
C GLN A 182 4.99 -0.05 -10.95
N PHE A 183 4.73 -0.34 -12.23
CA PHE A 183 3.96 -1.50 -12.67
C PHE A 183 4.63 -2.81 -12.25
N ARG A 184 5.95 -2.90 -12.44
CA ARG A 184 6.78 -4.04 -12.05
C ARG A 184 6.67 -4.32 -10.55
N VAL A 185 6.85 -3.29 -9.71
CA VAL A 185 6.82 -3.44 -8.25
C VAL A 185 5.44 -3.85 -7.75
N LEU A 186 4.38 -3.20 -8.24
CA LEU A 186 3.00 -3.48 -7.83
C LEU A 186 2.56 -4.92 -8.13
N ASN A 187 2.99 -5.46 -9.28
CA ASN A 187 2.51 -6.74 -9.78
C ASN A 187 3.56 -7.85 -9.67
N ALA A 188 4.67 -7.65 -8.94
CA ALA A 188 5.81 -8.56 -8.93
C ALA A 188 5.42 -10.01 -8.58
N THR A 189 4.58 -10.20 -7.56
CA THR A 189 4.08 -11.52 -7.17
C THR A 189 3.19 -12.11 -8.26
N ARG A 190 2.25 -11.32 -8.79
CA ARG A 190 1.24 -11.79 -9.73
C ARG A 190 1.81 -12.13 -11.11
N LEU A 191 2.80 -11.36 -11.57
CA LEU A 191 3.49 -11.60 -12.84
C LEU A 191 4.28 -12.93 -12.80
N LYS A 192 4.88 -13.27 -11.65
CA LYS A 192 5.56 -14.57 -11.46
C LYS A 192 4.60 -15.74 -11.41
N GLU A 193 3.42 -15.57 -10.83
CA GLU A 193 2.41 -16.63 -10.77
C GLU A 193 1.79 -16.94 -12.13
N LEU A 194 1.44 -15.88 -12.88
CA LEU A 194 0.72 -16.04 -14.15
C LEU A 194 1.63 -16.46 -15.31
N ASN A 195 2.95 -16.28 -15.19
CA ASN A 195 3.93 -16.62 -16.22
C ASN A 195 3.49 -16.18 -17.63
N LEU A 196 3.05 -14.92 -17.74
CA LEU A 196 2.53 -14.38 -18.99
C LEU A 196 3.64 -14.34 -20.04
N THR A 197 3.36 -14.89 -21.24
CA THR A 197 4.31 -14.96 -22.35
C THR A 197 3.95 -14.01 -23.48
N THR A 198 4.95 -13.52 -24.19
CA THR A 198 4.79 -12.70 -25.40
C THR A 198 4.19 -13.50 -26.55
N THR A 199 3.23 -12.91 -27.26
CA THR A 199 2.60 -13.53 -28.44
C THR A 199 3.34 -13.21 -29.73
N GLN A 200 4.12 -12.13 -29.74
CA GLN A 200 4.85 -11.61 -30.89
C GLN A 200 6.32 -11.34 -30.50
N THR A 201 7.18 -11.23 -31.51
CA THR A 201 8.58 -10.81 -31.33
C THR A 201 8.63 -9.28 -31.37
N TYR A 202 9.27 -8.67 -30.37
CA TYR A 202 9.47 -7.23 -30.27
C TYR A 202 10.92 -6.88 -30.57
N ASN A 203 11.14 -6.12 -31.64
CA ASN A 203 12.48 -5.67 -32.03
C ASN A 203 12.72 -4.26 -31.48
N TRP A 204 13.71 -4.11 -30.60
CA TRP A 204 14.04 -2.82 -29.98
C TRP A 204 15.14 -2.09 -30.73
N SER A 205 16.14 -2.84 -31.19
CA SER A 205 17.23 -2.36 -32.04
C SER A 205 17.72 -3.49 -32.93
N GLU A 206 18.66 -3.22 -33.84
CA GLU A 206 19.29 -4.26 -34.68
C GLU A 206 19.91 -5.41 -33.87
N ARG A 207 20.31 -5.14 -32.61
CA ARG A 207 21.00 -6.11 -31.74
C ARG A 207 20.13 -6.66 -30.62
N GLU A 208 19.05 -5.97 -30.27
CA GLU A 208 18.21 -6.30 -29.11
C GLU A 208 16.78 -6.58 -29.58
N ALA A 209 16.31 -7.80 -29.32
CA ALA A 209 14.93 -8.22 -29.59
C ALA A 209 14.45 -9.18 -28.49
N THR A 210 13.19 -9.08 -28.13
CA THR A 210 12.50 -10.02 -27.24
C THR A 210 11.70 -10.99 -28.11
N GLN A 211 12.03 -12.28 -28.04
CA GLN A 211 11.41 -13.29 -28.89
C GLN A 211 10.00 -13.65 -28.41
N LYS A 212 9.22 -14.23 -29.33
CA LYS A 212 7.93 -14.83 -29.02
C LYS A 212 8.08 -15.96 -28.00
N GLY A 213 7.23 -15.97 -26.97
CA GLY A 213 7.24 -16.96 -25.90
C GLY A 213 8.10 -16.58 -24.70
N GLU A 214 8.84 -15.48 -24.76
CA GLU A 214 9.54 -14.93 -23.59
C GLU A 214 8.54 -14.38 -22.56
N PRO A 215 8.90 -14.36 -21.27
CA PRO A 215 8.03 -13.82 -20.24
C PRO A 215 7.86 -12.31 -20.40
N LEU A 216 6.65 -11.81 -20.14
CA LEU A 216 6.29 -10.39 -20.19
C LEU A 216 7.20 -9.53 -19.31
N THR A 217 7.74 -10.09 -18.22
CA THR A 217 8.69 -9.43 -17.34
C THR A 217 9.94 -8.97 -18.08
N ASN A 218 10.40 -9.69 -19.11
CA ASN A 218 11.57 -9.30 -19.90
C ASN A 218 11.33 -7.98 -20.66
N ILE A 219 10.12 -7.77 -21.18
CA ILE A 219 9.74 -6.51 -21.84
C ILE A 219 9.76 -5.37 -20.83
N VAL A 220 9.15 -5.58 -19.66
CA VAL A 220 9.08 -4.55 -18.62
C VAL A 220 10.47 -4.20 -18.12
N ASP A 221 11.32 -5.20 -17.87
CA ASP A 221 12.69 -5.02 -17.39
C ASP A 221 13.56 -4.31 -18.43
N HIS A 222 13.41 -4.65 -19.72
CA HIS A 222 14.11 -3.97 -20.81
C HIS A 222 13.73 -2.49 -20.90
N GLY A 223 12.46 -2.14 -20.82
CA GLY A 223 12.00 -0.74 -20.83
C GLY A 223 12.47 0.06 -19.61
N VAL A 224 12.60 -0.58 -18.44
CA VAL A 224 13.15 0.05 -17.23
C VAL A 224 14.65 0.30 -17.36
N GLU A 225 15.41 -0.68 -17.86
CA GLU A 225 16.88 -0.58 -18.00
C GLU A 225 17.29 0.33 -19.17
N ARG A 226 16.53 0.30 -20.25
CA ARG A 226 16.75 1.08 -21.48
C ARG A 226 15.62 2.08 -21.64
N MET A 227 15.66 3.18 -20.88
CA MET A 227 14.60 4.20 -20.88
C MET A 227 14.20 4.69 -22.29
N LYS A 228 15.12 4.71 -23.26
CA LYS A 228 14.83 5.08 -24.66
C LYS A 228 13.81 4.18 -25.34
N HIS A 229 13.69 2.94 -24.90
CA HIS A 229 12.77 1.93 -25.43
C HIS A 229 11.54 1.73 -24.52
N ALA A 230 11.32 2.63 -23.55
CA ALA A 230 10.21 2.54 -22.62
C ALA A 230 8.86 2.98 -23.23
N CYS A 231 8.89 3.73 -24.34
CA CYS A 231 7.72 4.23 -25.06
C CYS A 231 7.45 3.41 -26.34
#